data_AF-A0A522B4H7-F1
#
_entry.id   AF-A0A522B4H7-F1
#
_cell.length_a   1.000
_cell.length_b   1.000
_cell.length_c   1.000
_cell.angle_alpha   90.00
_cell.angle_beta   90.00
_cell.angle_gamma   90.00
#
_symmetry.space_group_name_H-M   'P 1'
#
loop_
_entity.id
_entity.type
_entity.pdbx_description
1 polymer ?
#
loop_
_entity_poly.entity_id
_entity_poly.type
_entity_poly.pdbx_seq_one_letter_code
_entity_poly.pdbx_strand_id
1 'polypeptide(L)' 'TVSRSLVGNFITSLEMGGASVTVTTLDAELADLLDAPAHTARFSR' A
#
# COMPACT_ATOMS: atom_id res chain seq x y z
N THR A 1 -7.55 -1.86 -14.81
CA THR A 1 -6.51 -0.82 -14.75
C THR A 1 -6.02 -0.69 -13.32
N VAL A 2 -4.75 -0.35 -13.12
CA VAL A 2 -4.22 -0.05 -11.78
C VAL A 2 -4.47 1.43 -11.49
N SER A 3 -5.27 1.74 -10.47
CA SER A 3 -5.63 3.11 -10.08
C SER A 3 -4.73 3.68 -8.98
N ARG A 4 -4.16 2.83 -8.13
CA ARG A 4 -3.19 3.17 -7.07
C ARG A 4 -2.10 2.11 -7.03
N SER A 5 -0.87 2.53 -6.73
CA SER A 5 0.28 1.63 -6.57
C SER A 5 1.11 2.11 -5.38
N LEU A 6 1.45 1.17 -4.49
CA LEU A 6 2.33 1.39 -3.36
C LEU A 6 3.50 0.42 -3.51
N VAL A 7 4.72 0.95 -3.66
CA VAL A 7 5.95 0.16 -3.84
C VAL A 7 6.95 0.53 -2.77
N GLY A 8 7.44 -0.47 -2.03
CA GLY A 8 8.40 -0.27 -0.96
C GLY A 8 8.41 -1.42 0.04
N ASN A 9 9.20 -1.26 1.10
CA ASN A 9 9.34 -2.23 2.18
C ASN A 9 8.23 -2.06 3.22
N PHE A 10 6.99 -2.40 2.87
CA PHE A 10 5.84 -2.29 3.77
C PHE A 10 5.82 -3.38 4.83
N ILE A 11 6.00 -4.63 4.42
CA ILE A 11 6.05 -5.81 5.29
C ILE A 11 7.22 -6.68 4.85
N THR A 12 8.28 -6.71 5.67
CA THR A 12 9.49 -7.51 5.40
C THR A 12 9.50 -8.81 6.20
N SER A 13 10.36 -9.74 5.81
CA SER A 13 10.63 -10.98 6.55
C SER A 13 12.13 -11.09 6.81
N LEU A 14 12.62 -10.26 7.75
CA LEU A 14 14.04 -10.10 8.05
C LEU A 14 14.86 -9.81 6.77
N GLU A 15 15.95 -10.55 6.52
CA GLU A 15 16.89 -10.35 5.40
C GLU A 15 16.52 -11.12 4.11
N MET A 16 15.27 -11.58 3.98
CA MET A 16 14.81 -12.30 2.78
C MET A 16 14.99 -11.45 1.50
N GLY A 17 15.67 -12.01 0.50
CA GLY A 17 15.84 -11.41 -0.84
C GLY A 17 14.66 -11.66 -1.79
N GLY A 18 13.43 -11.42 -1.33
CA GLY A 18 12.18 -11.69 -2.07
C GLY A 18 11.24 -10.50 -2.11
N ALA A 19 10.08 -10.67 -2.76
CA ALA A 19 9.01 -9.68 -2.81
C ALA A 19 7.63 -10.36 -2.80
N SER A 20 6.62 -9.63 -2.34
CA SER A 20 5.21 -10.01 -2.45
C SER A 20 4.44 -8.98 -3.27
N VAL A 21 3.36 -9.41 -3.90
CA VAL A 21 2.43 -8.55 -4.64
C VAL A 21 1.04 -8.74 -4.08
N THR A 22 0.39 -7.62 -3.75
CA THR A 22 -1.00 -7.60 -3.28
C THR A 22 -1.85 -6.87 -4.31
N VAL A 23 -2.97 -7.47 -4.71
CA VAL A 23 -3.95 -6.88 -5.62
C VAL A 23 -5.31 -6.93 -4.95
N THR A 24 -6.00 -5.80 -4.95
CA THR A 24 -7.32 -5.65 -4.34
C THR A 24 -8.21 -4.83 -5.26
N THR A 25 -9.49 -5.20 -5.36
CA THR A 25 -10.50 -4.40 -6.05
C THR A 25 -10.70 -3.09 -5.29
N LEU A 26 -10.60 -1.97 -5.98
CA LEU A 26 -10.76 -0.65 -5.37
C LEU A 26 -12.08 -0.03 -5.86
N ASP A 27 -13.05 0.05 -4.95
CA ASP A 27 -14.26 0.84 -5.16
C ASP A 27 -14.06 2.30 -4.74
N ALA A 28 -15.10 3.12 -4.89
CA ALA A 28 -15.02 4.56 -4.61
C ALA A 28 -14.80 4.86 -3.13
N GLU A 29 -15.49 4.14 -2.23
CA GLU A 29 -15.37 4.36 -0.78
C GLU A 29 -13.95 4.01 -0.30
N LEU A 30 -13.41 2.87 -0.75
CA LEU A 30 -12.05 2.46 -0.42
C LEU A 30 -11.00 3.40 -1.03
N ALA A 31 -11.26 3.96 -2.21
CA ALA A 31 -10.37 4.96 -2.82
C ALA A 31 -10.31 6.23 -1.97
N ASP A 32 -11.46 6.73 -1.51
CA ASP A 32 -11.54 7.91 -0.65
C ASP A 32 -10.84 7.68 0.70
N LEU A 33 -11.03 6.51 1.30
CA LEU A 33 -10.36 6.13 2.55
C LEU A 33 -8.83 6.00 2.37
N LEU A 34 -8.36 5.44 1.25
CA LEU A 34 -6.94 5.30 0.98
C LEU A 34 -6.26 6.64 0.63
N ASP A 35 -7.03 7.63 0.18
CA ASP A 35 -6.55 8.97 -0.14
C ASP A 35 -6.63 9.94 1.06
N ALA A 36 -7.33 9.56 2.14
CA ALA A 36 -7.41 10.33 3.37
C ALA A 36 -6.02 10.51 4.03
N PRO A 37 -5.79 11.63 4.73
CA PRO A 37 -4.50 11.92 5.34
C PRO A 37 -4.16 10.91 6.44
N ALA A 38 -2.92 10.43 6.43
CA ALA A 38 -2.39 9.53 7.44
C ALA A 38 -0.93 9.89 7.72
N HIS A 39 -0.55 10.00 8.99
CA HIS A 39 0.81 10.33 9.40
C HIS A 39 1.38 9.26 10.30
N THR A 40 1.94 8.21 9.69
CA THR A 40 2.57 7.10 10.39
C THR A 40 3.99 6.88 9.90
N ALA A 41 4.83 6.22 10.69
CA ALA A 41 6.25 6.08 10.43
C ALA A 41 6.60 5.44 9.06
N ARG A 42 5.73 4.55 8.55
CA ARG A 42 5.94 3.82 7.28
C ARG A 42 4.90 4.13 6.22
N PHE A 43 3.91 4.95 6.54
CA PHE A 43 2.87 5.39 5.63
C PHE A 43 2.47 6.82 6.01
N SER A 44 2.98 7.79 5.25
CA SER A 44 2.60 9.19 5.38
C SER A 44 2.04 9.68 4.06
N ARG A 45 0.77 10.06 4.05
CA ARG A 45 0.05 10.57 2.88
C ARG A 45 -0.86 11.73 3.29
#